data_AF-A0A8S3WHT3-F1
#
_entry.id   AF-A0A8S3WHT3-F1
#
_cell.length_a   1.000
_cell.length_b   1.000
_cell.length_c   1.000
_cell.angle_alpha   90.00
_cell.angle_beta   90.00
_cell.angle_gamma   90.00
#
_symmetry.space_group_name_H-M   'P 1'
#
loop_
_entity.id
_entity.type
_entity.pdbx_description
1 polymer ?
#
loop_
_entity_poly.entity_id
_entity_poly.type
_entity_poly.pdbx_seq_one_letter_code
_entity_poly.pdbx_strand_id
1 'polypeptide(L)'
;MPKFKGKISDRGKWDENKMKEAVKNVMEGKLSVRQAADRFDVPRSSLHDRLKVLKSGKEVAFYPKLGRFESTFSENFSMQLYEHVKELDNRLMPLSRKEFLKLSFDLAENLNILHRFNKEKGVAGKDFFTVLEKNIRILF
;
A
#
# COMPACT_ATOMS: atom_id res chain seq x y z
N MET A 1 23.29 -26.22 0.38
CA MET A 1 23.31 -24.82 0.87
C MET A 1 22.21 -24.65 1.92
N PRO A 2 22.46 -24.02 3.08
CA PRO A 2 21.41 -23.77 4.06
C PRO A 2 20.47 -22.69 3.51
N LYS A 3 19.17 -23.00 3.45
CA LYS A 3 18.15 -22.01 3.07
C LYS A 3 18.02 -21.01 4.21
N PHE A 4 18.39 -19.75 4.00
CA PHE A 4 18.09 -18.67 4.94
C PHE A 4 16.57 -18.60 5.12
N LYS A 5 16.06 -19.01 6.28
CA LYS A 5 14.66 -18.73 6.65
C LYS A 5 14.57 -17.21 6.83
N GLY A 6 13.81 -16.56 5.96
CA GLY A 6 13.56 -15.12 6.04
C GLY A 6 13.06 -14.73 7.44
N LYS A 7 13.37 -13.50 7.87
CA LYS A 7 12.99 -12.99 9.19
C LYS A 7 11.45 -12.99 9.32
N ILE A 8 10.88 -13.86 10.14
CA ILE A 8 9.45 -13.87 10.43
C ILE A 8 9.17 -12.68 11.34
N SER A 9 8.37 -11.73 10.87
CA SER A 9 7.97 -10.55 11.63
C SER A 9 6.47 -10.61 11.88
N ASP A 10 6.05 -10.39 13.12
CA ASP A 10 4.63 -10.28 13.49
C ASP A 10 4.09 -8.85 13.30
N ARG A 11 4.85 -7.98 12.63
CA ARG A 11 4.43 -6.62 12.33
C ARG A 11 3.21 -6.63 11.41
N GLY A 12 2.17 -5.91 11.83
CA GLY A 12 0.93 -5.80 11.05
C GLY A 12 0.02 -7.03 11.13
N LYS A 13 0.34 -8.05 11.95
CA LYS A 13 -0.54 -9.19 12.21
C LYS A 13 -1.56 -8.84 13.28
N TRP A 14 -2.54 -8.00 12.94
CA TRP A 14 -3.69 -7.72 13.81
C TRP A 14 -4.90 -7.40 12.92
N ASP A 15 -6.08 -7.65 13.47
CA ASP A 15 -7.34 -7.57 12.74
C ASP A 15 -7.83 -6.11 12.63
N GLU A 16 -8.19 -5.70 11.41
CA GLU A 16 -8.73 -4.38 11.11
C GLU A 16 -10.01 -4.10 11.90
N ASN A 17 -10.89 -5.09 12.04
CA ASN A 17 -12.17 -4.92 12.73
C ASN A 17 -11.95 -4.68 14.23
N LYS A 18 -11.05 -5.46 14.85
CA LYS A 18 -10.67 -5.26 16.26
C LYS A 18 -10.04 -3.89 16.50
N MET A 19 -9.24 -3.40 15.56
CA MET A 19 -8.64 -2.05 15.63
C MET A 19 -9.70 -0.94 15.56
N LYS A 20 -10.70 -1.08 14.68
CA LYS A 20 -11.84 -0.13 14.59
C LYS A 20 -12.63 -0.08 15.90
N GLU A 21 -12.94 -1.24 16.47
CA GLU A 21 -13.66 -1.34 17.74
C GLU A 21 -12.85 -0.75 18.90
N ALA A 22 -11.54 -1.01 18.97
CA ALA A 22 -10.66 -0.45 19.98
C ALA A 22 -10.64 1.09 19.90
N VAL A 23 -10.51 1.65 18.70
CA VAL A 23 -10.54 3.11 18.49
C VAL A 23 -11.88 3.69 18.92
N LYS A 24 -12.99 3.08 18.53
CA LYS A 24 -14.34 3.53 18.88
C LYS A 24 -14.55 3.59 20.40
N ASN A 25 -14.19 2.53 21.12
CA ASN A 25 -14.33 2.49 22.58
C ASN A 25 -13.46 3.52 23.31
N VAL A 26 -12.27 3.84 22.78
CA VAL A 26 -11.41 4.87 23.35
C VAL A 26 -11.93 6.28 23.05
N MET A 27 -12.47 6.52 21.84
CA MET A 27 -13.06 7.81 21.48
C MET A 27 -14.35 8.10 22.24
N GLU A 28 -15.16 7.06 22.52
CA GLU A 28 -16.35 7.15 23.37
C GLU A 28 -16.03 7.30 24.87
N GLY A 29 -14.75 7.25 25.26
CA GLY A 29 -14.32 7.39 26.65
C GLY A 29 -14.59 6.17 27.54
N LYS A 30 -15.01 5.04 26.97
CA LYS A 30 -15.36 3.82 27.71
C LYS A 30 -14.14 3.06 28.25
N LEU A 31 -13.02 3.12 27.53
CA LEU A 31 -11.79 2.40 27.88
C LEU A 31 -10.55 3.30 27.71
N SER A 32 -9.55 3.09 28.56
CA SER A 32 -8.22 3.67 28.33
C SER A 32 -7.51 3.00 27.15
N VAL A 33 -6.55 3.70 26.53
CA VAL A 33 -5.75 3.16 25.40
C VAL A 33 -5.11 1.81 25.74
N ARG A 34 -4.65 1.64 26.99
CA ARG A 34 -4.05 0.39 27.45
C ARG A 34 -5.08 -0.74 27.56
N GLN A 35 -6.20 -0.48 28.22
CA GLN A 35 -7.27 -1.47 28.39
C GLN A 35 -7.88 -1.88 27.04
N ALA A 36 -8.02 -0.94 26.10
CA ALA A 36 -8.49 -1.26 24.76
C ALA A 36 -7.49 -2.12 23.99
N ALA A 37 -6.19 -1.83 24.09
CA ALA A 37 -5.15 -2.64 23.47
C ALA A 37 -5.17 -4.10 23.98
N ASP A 38 -5.26 -4.28 25.29
CA ASP A 38 -5.29 -5.61 25.92
C ASP A 38 -6.59 -6.36 25.59
N ARG A 39 -7.74 -5.66 25.57
CA ARG A 39 -9.05 -6.28 25.33
C ARG A 39 -9.25 -6.73 23.88
N PHE A 40 -8.78 -5.93 22.92
CA PHE A 40 -8.97 -6.19 21.49
C PHE A 40 -7.75 -6.86 20.84
N ASP A 41 -6.73 -7.22 21.63
CA ASP A 41 -5.49 -7.85 21.15
C ASP A 41 -4.85 -7.06 19.99
N VAL A 42 -4.72 -5.74 20.19
CA VAL A 42 -4.16 -4.81 19.20
C VAL A 42 -2.92 -4.11 19.75
N PRO A 43 -1.88 -3.85 18.92
CA PRO A 43 -0.69 -3.16 19.38
C PRO A 43 -1.00 -1.76 19.91
N ARG A 44 -0.63 -1.50 21.18
CA ARG A 44 -0.87 -0.23 21.87
C ARG A 44 -0.31 0.98 21.11
N SER A 45 0.88 0.86 20.55
CA SER A 45 1.52 1.93 19.77
C SER A 45 0.71 2.27 18.52
N SER A 46 0.32 1.25 17.75
CA SER A 46 -0.50 1.43 16.55
C SER A 46 -1.88 2.02 16.86
N LEU A 47 -2.51 1.60 17.97
CA LEU A 47 -3.76 2.21 18.44
C LEU A 47 -3.57 3.69 18.79
N HIS A 48 -2.50 4.03 19.52
CA HIS A 48 -2.20 5.39 19.93
C HIS A 48 -1.91 6.32 18.74
N ASP A 49 -1.10 5.87 17.78
CA ASP A 49 -0.78 6.63 16.57
C ASP A 49 -2.04 6.97 15.78
N ARG A 50 -2.95 6.00 15.61
CA ARG A 50 -4.24 6.22 14.95
C ARG A 50 -5.10 7.24 15.67
N LEU A 51 -5.20 7.15 16.99
CA LEU A 51 -5.95 8.12 17.80
C LEU A 51 -5.38 9.53 17.67
N LYS A 52 -4.05 9.67 17.61
CA LYS A 52 -3.40 10.97 17.41
C LYS A 52 -3.75 11.58 16.04
N VAL A 53 -3.77 10.77 14.99
CA VAL A 53 -4.15 11.24 13.64
C VAL A 53 -5.64 11.60 13.57
N LEU A 54 -6.52 10.80 14.18
CA LEU A 54 -7.96 11.11 14.27
C LEU A 54 -8.22 12.42 15.02
N LYS A 55 -7.51 12.66 16.12
CA LYS A 55 -7.61 13.93 16.86
C LYS A 55 -7.16 15.14 16.03
N SER A 56 -6.28 14.94 15.05
CA SER A 56 -5.85 15.98 14.11
C SER A 56 -6.84 16.22 12.97
N GLY A 57 -7.99 15.54 12.95
CA GLY A 57 -9.03 15.68 11.93
C GLY A 57 -8.69 15.02 10.59
N LYS A 58 -7.67 14.15 10.56
CA LYS A 58 -7.26 13.43 9.35
C LYS A 58 -7.87 12.03 9.32
N GLU A 59 -8.17 11.55 8.12
CA GLU A 59 -8.61 10.20 7.90
C GLU A 59 -7.51 9.19 8.23
N VAL A 60 -7.90 8.06 8.82
CA VAL A 60 -6.97 7.03 9.28
C VAL A 60 -7.31 5.69 8.65
N ALA A 61 -6.29 5.05 8.09
CA ALA A 61 -6.39 3.67 7.65
C ALA A 61 -6.40 2.71 8.85
N PHE A 62 -7.44 1.90 8.92
CA PHE A 62 -7.60 0.89 9.96
C PHE A 62 -6.94 -0.44 9.61
N TYR A 63 -6.53 -0.65 8.37
CA TYR A 63 -5.70 -1.80 7.99
C TYR A 63 -4.22 -1.59 8.38
N PRO A 64 -3.44 -2.67 8.53
CA PRO A 64 -2.02 -2.60 8.81
C PRO A 64 -1.24 -2.02 7.62
N LYS A 65 -1.05 -0.70 7.62
CA LYS A 65 -0.11 -0.01 6.73
C LYS A 65 1.32 -0.25 7.20
N LEU A 66 2.07 -1.04 6.43
CA LEU A 66 3.49 -1.31 6.68
C LEU A 66 4.34 -0.30 5.91
N GLY A 67 5.00 0.61 6.65
CA GLY A 67 5.95 1.58 6.11
C GLY A 67 5.32 2.79 5.44
N ARG A 68 6.17 3.63 4.85
CA ARG A 68 5.80 4.91 4.21
C ARG A 68 5.39 4.76 2.75
N PHE A 69 5.69 3.63 2.11
CA PHE A 69 5.61 3.51 0.66
C PHE A 69 4.21 3.08 0.21
N GLU A 70 3.46 4.03 -0.34
CA GLU A 70 2.20 3.74 -1.06
C GLU A 70 2.43 3.54 -2.56
N SER A 71 1.50 2.83 -3.22
CA SER A 71 1.47 2.71 -4.68
C SER A 71 1.36 4.09 -5.32
N THR A 72 2.07 4.33 -6.42
CA THR A 72 2.03 5.62 -7.12
C THR A 72 0.72 5.81 -7.89
N PHE A 73 0.14 4.72 -8.39
CA PHE A 73 -1.17 4.73 -9.04
C PHE A 73 -2.23 4.16 -8.12
N SER A 74 -3.45 4.70 -8.24
CA SER A 74 -4.66 4.07 -7.71
C SER A 74 -4.87 2.69 -8.36
N GLU A 75 -5.57 1.82 -7.66
CA GLU A 75 -5.89 0.46 -8.11
C GLU A 75 -6.56 0.46 -9.48
N ASN A 76 -7.52 1.36 -9.70
CA ASN A 76 -8.20 1.52 -10.99
C ASN A 76 -7.22 1.84 -12.14
N PHE A 77 -6.30 2.79 -11.92
CA PHE A 77 -5.30 3.15 -12.93
C PHE A 77 -4.30 2.02 -13.18
N SER A 78 -3.93 1.28 -12.13
CA SER A 78 -3.04 0.12 -12.29
C SER A 78 -3.70 -1.00 -13.11
N MET A 79 -5.01 -1.20 -12.95
CA MET A 79 -5.79 -2.15 -13.74
C MET A 79 -5.89 -1.72 -15.20
N GLN A 80 -6.23 -0.46 -15.46
CA GLN A 80 -6.26 0.08 -16.83
C GLN A 80 -4.90 -0.05 -17.54
N LEU A 81 -3.81 0.24 -16.83
CA LEU A 81 -2.45 0.03 -17.35
C LEU A 81 -2.20 -1.43 -17.72
N TYR A 82 -2.62 -2.37 -16.88
CA TYR A 82 -2.45 -3.79 -17.14
C TYR A 82 -3.28 -4.28 -18.33
N GLU A 83 -4.56 -3.88 -18.41
CA GLU A 83 -5.43 -4.19 -19.53
C GLU A 83 -4.84 -3.67 -20.84
N HIS A 84 -4.31 -2.43 -20.82
CA HIS A 84 -3.66 -1.86 -21.99
C HIS A 84 -2.42 -2.66 -22.43
N VAL A 85 -1.56 -3.08 -21.50
CA VAL A 85 -0.41 -3.95 -21.83
C VAL A 85 -0.86 -5.29 -22.41
N LYS A 86 -1.94 -5.88 -21.85
CA LYS A 86 -2.50 -7.14 -22.34
C LYS A 86 -3.08 -7.00 -23.75
N GLU A 87 -3.75 -5.88 -24.05
CA GLU A 87 -4.23 -5.57 -25.39
C GLU A 87 -3.08 -5.41 -26.40
N LEU A 88 -1.98 -4.77 -26.00
CA LEU A 88 -0.80 -4.62 -26.84
C LEU A 88 -0.14 -5.97 -27.15
N ASP A 89 -0.07 -6.87 -26.16
CA ASP A 89 0.44 -8.23 -26.33
C ASP A 89 -0.45 -9.04 -27.30
N ASN A 90 -1.77 -8.95 -27.17
CA ASN A 90 -2.72 -9.57 -28.09
C ASN A 90 -2.59 -9.06 -29.54
N ARG A 91 -2.12 -7.82 -29.73
CA ARG A 91 -1.85 -7.21 -31.04
C ARG A 91 -0.44 -7.51 -31.56
N LEU A 92 0.28 -8.46 -30.94
CA LEU A 92 1.65 -8.84 -31.29
C LEU A 92 2.66 -7.69 -31.13
N MET A 93 2.38 -6.75 -30.23
CA MET A 93 3.28 -5.64 -29.86
C MET A 93 3.62 -5.71 -28.37
N PRO A 94 4.36 -6.73 -27.92
CA PRO A 94 4.71 -6.87 -26.51
C PRO A 94 5.62 -5.72 -26.07
N LEU A 95 5.28 -5.09 -24.95
CA LEU A 95 6.11 -4.05 -24.35
C LEU A 95 7.27 -4.68 -23.57
N SER A 96 8.48 -4.18 -23.82
CA SER A 96 9.62 -4.50 -22.97
C SER A 96 9.43 -3.89 -21.58
N ARG A 97 9.99 -4.52 -20.53
CA ARG A 97 9.96 -3.97 -19.17
C ARG A 97 10.48 -2.53 -19.12
N LYS A 98 11.51 -2.20 -19.90
CA LYS A 98 12.05 -0.82 -19.95
C LYS A 98 11.06 0.17 -20.54
N GLU A 99 10.34 -0.23 -21.59
CA GLU A 99 9.34 0.59 -22.27
C GLU A 99 8.12 0.79 -21.37
N PHE A 100 7.66 -0.27 -20.70
CA PHE A 100 6.59 -0.17 -19.71
C PHE A 100 6.92 0.81 -18.58
N LEU A 101 8.16 0.79 -18.06
CA LEU A 101 8.60 1.70 -17.00
C LEU A 101 8.70 3.15 -17.48
N LYS A 102 9.04 3.39 -18.75
CA LYS A 102 8.99 4.73 -19.36
C LYS A 102 7.55 5.19 -19.53
N LEU A 103 6.69 4.36 -20.12
CA LEU A 103 5.26 4.66 -20.29
C LEU A 103 4.60 4.99 -18.95
N SER A 104 4.91 4.22 -17.90
CA SER A 104 4.40 4.50 -16.55
C SER A 104 4.88 5.85 -16.00
N PHE A 105 6.11 6.26 -16.32
CA PHE A 105 6.64 7.56 -15.93
C PHE A 105 5.90 8.68 -16.68
N ASP A 106 5.82 8.57 -18.00
CA ASP A 106 5.15 9.55 -18.87
C ASP A 106 3.67 9.72 -18.47
N LEU A 107 2.98 8.62 -18.18
CA LEU A 107 1.59 8.64 -17.71
C LEU A 107 1.47 9.38 -16.37
N ALA A 108 2.38 9.14 -15.43
CA ALA A 108 2.36 9.83 -14.14
C ALA A 108 2.61 11.34 -14.27
N GLU A 109 3.51 11.76 -15.16
CA GLU A 109 3.75 13.17 -15.46
C GLU A 109 2.54 13.81 -16.17
N ASN A 110 1.98 13.13 -17.17
CA ASN A 110 0.80 13.61 -17.91
C ASN A 110 -0.43 13.79 -17.01
N LEU A 111 -0.62 12.88 -16.05
CA LEU A 111 -1.70 12.97 -15.06
C LEU A 111 -1.36 13.90 -13.88
N ASN A 112 -0.16 14.51 -13.85
CA ASN A 112 0.35 15.34 -12.75
C ASN A 112 0.27 14.65 -11.38
N ILE A 113 0.46 13.33 -11.34
CA ILE A 113 0.43 12.55 -10.11
C ILE A 113 1.77 12.73 -9.38
N LEU A 114 1.72 13.03 -8.09
CA LEU A 114 2.91 13.09 -7.26
C LEU A 114 3.57 11.71 -7.17
N HIS A 115 4.68 11.53 -7.89
CA HIS A 115 5.42 10.28 -7.95
C HIS A 115 6.84 10.41 -7.41
N ARG A 116 7.41 9.27 -6.98
CA ARG A 116 8.82 9.14 -6.54
C ARG A 116 9.74 8.59 -7.62
N PHE A 117 9.26 8.53 -8.86
CA PHE A 117 10.06 8.05 -9.99
C PHE A 117 11.25 8.96 -10.26
N ASN A 118 12.26 8.40 -10.92
CA ASN A 118 13.48 9.12 -11.20
C ASN A 118 13.24 10.07 -12.38
N LYS A 119 13.23 11.38 -12.09
CA LYS A 119 13.02 12.44 -13.09
C LYS A 119 14.23 12.65 -14.01
N GLU A 120 15.45 12.39 -13.54
CA GLU A 120 16.66 12.55 -14.36
C GLU A 120 16.72 11.50 -15.48
N LYS A 121 16.28 10.28 -15.17
CA LYS A 121 16.27 9.16 -16.13
C LYS A 121 14.94 9.01 -16.88
N GLY A 122 13.88 9.68 -16.44
CA GLY A 122 12.54 9.57 -17.02
C GLY A 122 11.97 8.15 -16.95
N VAL A 123 12.19 7.43 -15.85
CA VAL A 123 11.75 6.02 -15.71
C VAL A 123 11.16 5.73 -14.35
N ALA A 124 10.11 4.90 -14.35
CA ALA A 124 9.59 4.30 -13.13
C ALA A 124 10.60 3.30 -12.52
N GLY A 125 10.59 3.20 -11.20
CA GLY A 125 11.50 2.32 -10.47
C GLY A 125 11.16 0.84 -10.64
N LYS A 126 12.14 -0.05 -10.44
CA LYS A 126 11.90 -1.51 -10.44
C LYS A 126 10.89 -1.92 -9.36
N ASP A 127 10.91 -1.25 -8.22
CA ASP A 127 10.01 -1.52 -7.11
C ASP A 127 8.55 -1.32 -7.51
N PHE A 128 8.27 -0.30 -8.33
CA PHE A 128 6.93 -0.04 -8.86
C PHE A 128 6.38 -1.21 -9.66
N PHE A 129 7.18 -1.75 -10.58
CA PHE A 129 6.80 -2.92 -11.36
C PHE A 129 6.51 -4.14 -10.48
N THR A 130 7.35 -4.37 -9.47
CA THR A 130 7.19 -5.50 -8.54
C THR A 130 5.93 -5.39 -7.67
N VAL A 131 5.55 -4.16 -7.29
CA VAL A 131 4.31 -3.88 -6.55
C VAL A 131 3.10 -4.06 -7.47
N LEU A 132 3.15 -3.54 -8.69
CA LEU A 132 2.08 -3.66 -9.67
C LEU A 132 1.78 -5.13 -10.01
N GLU A 133 2.81 -5.95 -10.26
CA GLU A 133 2.65 -7.40 -10.48
C GLU A 133 1.99 -8.10 -9.29
N LYS A 134 2.36 -7.73 -8.06
CA LYS A 134 1.76 -8.32 -6.86
C LYS A 134 0.30 -7.92 -6.69
N ASN A 135 -0.03 -6.65 -6.89
CA ASN A 135 -1.40 -6.16 -6.77
C ASN A 135 -2.31 -6.86 -7.78
N ILE A 136 -1.87 -7.02 -9.04
CA ILE A 136 -2.63 -7.75 -10.06
C ILE A 136 -2.82 -9.21 -9.66
N ARG A 137 -1.78 -9.89 -9.14
CA ARG A 137 -1.90 -11.28 -8.66
C ARG A 137 -2.77 -11.46 -7.41
N ILE A 138 -3.07 -10.40 -6.67
CA ILE A 138 -3.99 -10.46 -5.53
C ILE A 138 -5.45 -10.33 -5.98
N LEU A 139 -5.68 -9.74 -7.17
CA LEU A 139 -7.01 -9.53 -7.75
C LEU A 139 -7.51 -10.73 -8.58
N PHE A 140 -6.67 -11.73 -8.85
CA PHE A 140 -6.98 -12.97 -9.57
C PHE A 140 -6.60 -14.19 -8.72
#